data_AF-A0A0B6Y544-F1
#
_entry.id   AF-A0A0B6Y544-F1
#
_cell.length_a   1.000
_cell.length_b   1.000
_cell.length_c   1.000
_cell.angle_alpha   90.00
_cell.angle_beta   90.00
_cell.angle_gamma   90.00
#
_symmetry.space_group_name_H-M   'P 1'
#
loop_
_entity.id
_entity.type
_entity.pdbx_description
1 polymer ?
#
loop_
_entity_poly.entity_id
_entity_poly.type
_entity_poly.pdbx_seq_one_letter_code
_entity_poly.pdbx_strand_id
1 'polypeptide(L)'
;RKVNSWSGSIEIGVTVCEPSNLNFPFSATGFRDGTWVMSGMSILCDGHSMVEDYGCDLDQLGEGDKVGVMRTSEGVLHFYVNGVDQGPAATDIPPSVYAVIDLYGKCAQVTVSETPTTPAAREN
;
A
#
# COMPACT_ATOMS: atom_id res chain seq x y z
N ARG A 1 -19.98 23.33 -3.87
CA ARG A 1 -19.98 22.00 -4.53
C ARG A 1 -18.54 21.74 -4.97
N LYS A 2 -17.73 21.01 -4.19
CA LYS A 2 -16.33 20.73 -4.57
C LYS A 2 -16.36 19.66 -5.66
N VAL A 3 -15.89 20.01 -6.86
CA VAL A 3 -15.71 19.06 -7.94
C VAL A 3 -14.36 18.39 -7.68
N ASN A 4 -14.37 17.15 -7.19
CA ASN A 4 -13.16 16.37 -7.02
C ASN A 4 -12.82 15.75 -8.39
N SER A 5 -12.15 16.51 -9.26
CA SER A 5 -11.86 16.10 -10.66
C SER A 5 -10.62 15.20 -10.81
N TRP A 6 -10.17 14.53 -9.76
CA TRP A 6 -9.01 13.64 -9.80
C TRP A 6 -9.46 12.21 -9.49
N SER A 7 -9.19 11.26 -10.38
CA SER A 7 -9.18 9.82 -10.08
C SER A 7 -7.81 9.47 -9.50
N GLY A 8 -7.73 8.54 -8.55
CA GLY A 8 -6.49 8.31 -7.81
C GLY A 8 -6.44 9.01 -6.44
N SER A 9 -5.87 8.35 -5.45
CA SER A 9 -5.61 8.94 -4.13
C SER A 9 -4.20 8.61 -3.61
N ILE A 10 -3.89 7.34 -3.45
CA ILE A 10 -2.66 6.92 -2.78
C ILE A 10 -2.27 5.53 -3.25
N GLU A 11 -0.98 5.32 -3.42
CA GLU A 11 -0.37 4.00 -3.58
C GLU A 11 0.45 3.68 -2.33
N ILE A 12 0.36 2.43 -1.85
CA ILE A 12 1.08 1.95 -0.68
C ILE A 12 1.70 0.59 -0.99
N GLY A 13 2.90 0.33 -0.49
CA GLY A 13 3.61 -0.89 -0.81
C GLY A 13 4.85 -1.15 0.03
N VAL A 14 5.61 -2.14 -0.41
CA VAL A 14 6.94 -2.46 0.11
C VAL A 14 7.92 -2.70 -1.02
N THR A 15 9.18 -2.35 -0.81
CA THR A 15 10.29 -2.63 -1.72
C THR A 15 11.46 -3.26 -0.97
N VAL A 16 12.20 -4.16 -1.62
CA VAL A 16 13.48 -4.66 -1.10
C VAL A 16 14.64 -3.71 -1.38
N CYS A 17 14.42 -2.69 -2.21
CA CYS A 17 15.45 -1.72 -2.56
C CYS A 17 15.72 -0.76 -1.40
N GLU A 18 17.00 -0.52 -1.12
CA GLU A 18 17.43 0.44 -0.09
C GLU A 18 17.01 1.88 -0.47
N PRO A 19 16.31 2.63 0.40
CA PRO A 19 15.84 3.99 0.12
C PRO A 19 16.94 4.95 -0.32
N SER A 20 18.16 4.76 0.22
CA SER A 20 19.32 5.58 -0.10
C SER A 20 19.82 5.43 -1.55
N ASN A 21 19.44 4.34 -2.22
CA ASN A 21 19.92 3.99 -3.57
C ASN A 21 18.78 3.92 -4.61
N LEU A 22 17.56 4.29 -4.22
CA LEU A 22 16.38 4.20 -5.06
C LEU A 22 16.34 5.31 -6.11
N ASN A 23 16.04 4.93 -7.35
CA ASN A 23 15.66 5.87 -8.39
C ASN A 23 14.14 5.91 -8.50
N PHE A 24 13.54 7.07 -8.26
CA PHE A 24 12.10 7.20 -8.16
C PHE A 24 11.46 7.23 -9.57
N PRO A 25 10.57 6.27 -9.90
CA PRO A 25 9.73 6.32 -11.10
C PRO A 25 8.66 7.41 -10.97
N PHE A 26 7.88 7.61 -12.04
CA PHE A 26 6.77 8.59 -12.05
C PHE A 26 5.61 8.22 -11.11
N SER A 27 5.46 6.96 -10.75
CA SER A 27 4.48 6.44 -9.79
C SER A 27 5.03 5.18 -9.11
N ALA A 28 4.53 4.81 -7.93
CA ALA A 28 4.99 3.61 -7.23
C ALA A 28 4.76 2.32 -8.03
N THR A 29 3.70 2.25 -8.84
CA THR A 29 3.47 1.17 -9.83
C THR A 29 4.57 1.05 -10.90
N GLY A 30 5.41 2.07 -11.07
CA GLY A 30 6.60 2.06 -11.91
C GLY A 30 7.83 1.42 -11.26
N PHE A 31 7.82 1.09 -9.97
CA PHE A 31 8.94 0.42 -9.33
C PHE A 31 9.14 -1.00 -9.85
N ARG A 32 10.39 -1.47 -9.74
CA ARG A 32 10.85 -2.79 -10.18
C ARG A 32 11.70 -3.42 -9.08
N ASP A 33 12.28 -4.58 -9.38
CA ASP A 33 13.30 -5.26 -8.58
C ASP A 33 12.86 -5.62 -7.16
N GLY A 34 11.71 -6.30 -7.03
CA GLY A 34 11.19 -6.77 -5.75
C GLY A 34 10.39 -5.69 -5.04
N THR A 35 9.44 -5.09 -5.76
CA THR A 35 8.51 -4.09 -5.22
C THR A 35 7.06 -4.52 -5.39
N TRP A 36 6.30 -4.48 -4.30
CA TRP A 36 4.88 -4.78 -4.27
C TRP A 36 4.08 -3.55 -3.87
N VAL A 37 3.08 -3.19 -4.68
CA VAL A 37 2.29 -1.96 -4.49
C VAL A 37 0.81 -2.27 -4.63
N MET A 38 0.01 -1.73 -3.73
CA MET A 38 -1.44 -1.64 -3.86
C MET A 38 -1.81 -0.30 -4.51
N SER A 39 -2.57 -0.35 -5.60
CA SER A 39 -3.10 0.81 -6.34
C SER A 39 -4.58 0.57 -6.65
N GLY A 40 -5.46 1.44 -6.14
CA GLY A 40 -6.91 1.19 -6.17
C GLY A 40 -7.26 -0.10 -5.42
N MET A 41 -7.75 -1.12 -6.14
CA MET A 41 -8.03 -2.47 -5.61
C MET A 41 -7.00 -3.52 -6.04
N SER A 42 -5.98 -3.12 -6.81
CA SER A 42 -5.03 -4.03 -7.43
C SER A 42 -3.74 -4.14 -6.65
N ILE A 43 -3.16 -5.34 -6.62
CA ILE A 43 -1.80 -5.62 -6.15
C ILE A 43 -0.90 -5.81 -7.35
N LEU A 44 0.17 -5.04 -7.42
CA LEU A 44 1.19 -5.13 -8.45
C LEU A 44 2.50 -5.65 -7.85
N CYS A 45 3.23 -6.46 -8.61
CA CYS A 45 4.61 -6.87 -8.35
C CYS A 45 5.47 -6.41 -9.52
N ASP A 46 6.47 -5.56 -9.25
CA ASP A 46 7.36 -4.98 -10.26
C ASP A 46 6.60 -4.34 -11.44
N GLY A 47 5.48 -3.68 -11.12
CA GLY A 47 4.58 -3.03 -12.09
C GLY A 47 3.71 -3.97 -12.91
N HIS A 48 3.68 -5.27 -12.60
CA HIS A 48 2.76 -6.24 -13.19
C HIS A 48 1.62 -6.53 -12.23
N SER A 49 0.37 -6.42 -12.70
CA SER A 49 -0.82 -6.75 -11.90
C SER A 49 -0.84 -8.24 -11.56
N MET A 50 -0.95 -8.54 -10.27
CA MET A 50 -1.03 -9.88 -9.71
C MET A 50 -2.44 -10.23 -9.26
N VAL A 51 -3.14 -9.26 -8.65
CA VAL A 51 -4.51 -9.37 -8.15
C VAL A 51 -5.23 -8.07 -8.49
N GLU A 52 -6.44 -8.13 -9.04
CA GLU A 52 -7.20 -6.93 -9.47
C GLU A 52 -8.37 -6.57 -8.52
N ASP A 53 -8.81 -7.50 -7.69
CA ASP A 53 -9.92 -7.33 -6.74
C ASP A 53 -9.47 -7.85 -5.36
N TYR A 54 -8.44 -7.20 -4.80
CA TYR A 54 -7.81 -7.64 -3.57
C TYR A 54 -8.59 -7.20 -2.31
N GLY A 55 -9.18 -6.01 -2.33
CA GLY A 55 -9.85 -5.47 -1.15
C GLY A 55 -10.39 -4.06 -1.36
N CYS A 56 -10.39 -3.27 -0.28
CA CYS A 56 -10.89 -1.91 -0.30
C CYS A 56 -10.19 -1.04 -1.35
N ASP A 57 -10.97 -0.29 -2.11
CA ASP A 57 -10.48 0.61 -3.14
C ASP A 57 -9.83 1.86 -2.54
N LEU A 58 -8.51 1.99 -2.70
CA LEU A 58 -7.76 3.15 -2.20
C LEU A 58 -8.22 4.49 -2.82
N ASP A 59 -8.86 4.48 -3.99
CA ASP A 59 -9.35 5.70 -4.65
C ASP A 59 -10.60 6.29 -3.99
N GLN A 60 -11.25 5.51 -3.11
CA GLN A 60 -12.41 5.93 -2.31
C GLN A 60 -12.02 6.54 -0.96
N LEU A 61 -10.74 6.46 -0.58
CA LEU A 61 -10.26 7.01 0.68
C LEU A 61 -10.38 8.54 0.74
N GLY A 62 -10.68 9.03 1.93
CA GLY A 62 -10.80 10.44 2.25
C GLY A 62 -9.90 10.89 3.39
N GLU A 63 -10.02 12.16 3.74
CA GLU A 63 -9.33 12.74 4.90
C GLU A 63 -9.76 12.01 6.19
N GLY A 64 -8.76 11.57 6.97
CA GLY A 64 -8.96 10.85 8.22
C GLY A 64 -8.90 9.33 8.10
N ASP A 65 -9.01 8.78 6.89
CA ASP A 65 -8.79 7.35 6.67
C ASP A 65 -7.31 6.98 6.84
N LYS A 66 -7.07 5.73 7.26
CA LYS A 66 -5.74 5.20 7.52
C LYS A 66 -5.48 4.00 6.64
N VAL A 67 -4.28 3.95 6.06
CA VAL A 67 -3.76 2.79 5.35
C VAL A 67 -2.55 2.25 6.08
N GLY A 68 -2.32 0.94 5.96
CA GLY A 68 -1.15 0.27 6.53
C GLY A 68 -0.67 -0.85 5.64
N VAL A 69 0.60 -1.19 5.80
CA VAL A 69 1.23 -2.33 5.13
C VAL A 69 2.05 -3.10 6.15
N MET A 70 1.99 -4.43 6.10
CA MET A 70 2.71 -5.29 7.02
C MET A 70 3.24 -6.52 6.29
N ARG A 71 4.52 -6.81 6.51
CA ARG A 71 5.09 -8.13 6.22
C ARG A 71 5.01 -8.97 7.50
N THR A 72 4.33 -10.10 7.46
CA THR A 72 4.32 -11.05 8.58
C THR A 72 5.69 -11.71 8.76
N SER A 73 5.93 -12.37 9.90
CA SER A 73 7.15 -13.16 10.11
C SER A 73 7.31 -14.30 9.09
N GLU A 74 6.19 -14.83 8.59
CA GLU A 74 6.10 -15.90 7.60
C GLU A 74 6.36 -15.41 6.16
N GLY A 75 6.58 -14.11 5.96
CA GLY A 75 6.84 -13.54 4.63
C GLY A 75 5.58 -13.32 3.81
N VAL A 76 4.43 -13.10 4.46
CA VAL A 76 3.18 -12.75 3.79
C VAL A 76 2.96 -11.23 3.86
N LEU A 77 2.63 -10.61 2.74
CA LEU A 77 2.27 -9.19 2.68
C LEU A 77 0.78 -9.02 2.95
N HIS A 78 0.43 -8.10 3.84
CA HIS A 78 -0.93 -7.69 4.13
C HIS A 78 -1.06 -6.18 4.04
N PHE A 79 -2.20 -5.71 3.55
CA PHE A 79 -2.59 -4.30 3.63
C PHE A 79 -3.76 -4.11 4.59
N TYR A 80 -3.82 -2.91 5.16
CA TYR A 80 -4.81 -2.54 6.16
C TYR A 80 -5.50 -1.26 5.73
N VAL A 81 -6.82 -1.21 5.92
CA VAL A 81 -7.61 0.02 5.79
C VAL A 81 -8.38 0.24 7.08
N ASN A 82 -8.19 1.39 7.72
CA ASN A 82 -8.81 1.75 9.00
C ASN A 82 -8.62 0.69 10.10
N GLY A 83 -7.45 0.04 10.11
CA GLY A 83 -7.10 -1.01 11.07
C GLY A 83 -7.63 -2.40 10.72
N VAL A 84 -8.37 -2.56 9.63
CA VAL A 84 -8.92 -3.84 9.16
C VAL A 84 -7.98 -4.49 8.14
N ASP A 85 -7.56 -5.72 8.42
CA ASP A 85 -6.76 -6.56 7.52
C ASP A 85 -7.55 -6.94 6.25
N GLN A 86 -7.01 -6.58 5.08
CA GLN A 86 -7.59 -6.92 3.79
C GLN A 86 -7.29 -8.37 3.36
N GLY A 87 -6.37 -9.05 4.04
CA GLY A 87 -5.97 -10.44 3.77
C GLY A 87 -4.61 -10.56 3.10
N PRO A 88 -4.19 -11.77 2.71
CA PRO A 88 -2.87 -11.98 2.11
C PRO A 88 -2.81 -11.44 0.67
N ALA A 89 -1.91 -10.49 0.41
CA ALA A 89 -1.68 -9.89 -0.90
C ALA A 89 -0.64 -10.64 -1.74
N ALA A 90 0.42 -11.11 -1.09
CA ALA A 90 1.52 -11.84 -1.70
C ALA A 90 2.27 -12.67 -0.64
N THR A 91 2.92 -13.74 -1.06
CA THR A 91 3.75 -14.61 -0.21
C THR A 91 5.23 -14.50 -0.60
N ASP A 92 6.09 -15.16 0.17
CA ASP A 92 7.54 -15.25 -0.10
C ASP A 92 8.25 -13.89 -0.13
N ILE A 93 7.73 -12.92 0.63
CA ILE A 93 8.29 -11.59 0.74
C ILE A 93 9.60 -11.63 1.54
N PRO A 94 10.70 -11.07 1.03
CA PRO A 94 11.98 -11.02 1.75
C PRO A 94 11.88 -10.32 3.11
N PRO A 95 12.74 -10.68 4.10
CA PRO A 95 12.64 -10.17 5.46
C PRO A 95 12.97 -8.67 5.60
N SER A 96 13.92 -8.18 4.81
CA SER A 96 14.31 -6.77 4.79
C SER A 96 13.56 -6.05 3.69
N VAL A 97 12.62 -5.21 4.09
CA VAL A 97 11.80 -4.39 3.19
C VAL A 97 11.64 -2.98 3.73
N TYR A 98 11.34 -2.06 2.84
CA TYR A 98 11.08 -0.66 3.12
C TYR A 98 9.68 -0.29 2.64
N ALA A 99 8.97 0.53 3.42
CA ALA A 99 7.65 1.00 3.04
C ALA A 99 7.74 1.97 1.85
N VAL A 100 6.82 1.81 0.90
CA VAL A 100 6.61 2.73 -0.22
C VAL A 100 5.27 3.42 -0.01
N ILE A 101 5.28 4.75 -0.09
CA ILE A 101 4.07 5.58 -0.09
C ILE A 101 4.21 6.57 -1.24
N ASP A 102 3.22 6.60 -2.12
CA ASP A 102 3.14 7.53 -3.23
C ASP A 102 1.80 8.26 -3.19
N LEU A 103 1.87 9.59 -3.26
CA LEU A 103 0.74 10.49 -3.10
C LEU A 103 0.43 11.15 -4.44
N TYR A 104 -0.79 11.00 -4.92
CA TYR A 104 -1.23 11.62 -6.16
C TYR A 104 -2.73 11.87 -6.17
N GLY A 105 -3.22 12.66 -7.13
CA GLY A 105 -4.65 12.93 -7.26
C GLY A 105 -5.24 13.60 -6.02
N LYS A 106 -6.11 12.89 -5.29
CA LYS A 106 -6.86 13.44 -4.15
C LYS A 106 -6.06 13.52 -2.85
N CYS A 107 -5.03 12.68 -2.66
CA CYS A 107 -4.20 12.71 -1.45
C CYS A 107 -3.01 13.66 -1.64
N ALA A 108 -2.84 14.61 -0.73
CA ALA A 108 -1.73 15.56 -0.77
C ALA A 108 -0.75 15.39 0.40
N GLN A 109 -1.16 14.72 1.47
CA GLN A 109 -0.38 14.58 2.69
C GLN A 109 -0.77 13.30 3.42
N VAL A 110 0.24 12.66 3.99
CA VAL A 110 0.08 11.60 4.99
C VAL A 110 0.89 11.92 6.23
N THR A 111 0.62 11.20 7.31
CA THR A 111 1.41 11.25 8.54
C THR A 111 1.54 9.85 9.07
N VAL A 112 2.76 9.45 9.43
CA VAL A 112 3.01 8.15 10.04
C VAL A 112 2.40 8.15 11.45
N SER A 113 1.55 7.17 11.74
CA SER A 113 0.94 7.04 13.07
C SER A 113 1.95 6.51 14.09
N GLU A 114 2.09 7.20 15.22
CA GLU A 114 3.00 6.81 16.31
C GLU A 114 2.54 5.54 17.05
N THR A 115 1.25 5.22 17.00
CA THR A 115 0.70 3.99 17.58
C THR A 115 0.70 2.87 16.54
N PRO A 116 1.42 1.76 16.77
CA PRO A 116 1.21 0.56 15.96
C PRO A 116 -0.23 0.11 16.18
N THR A 117 -1.05 0.19 15.13
CA THR A 117 -2.37 -0.43 15.12
C THR A 117 -2.13 -1.93 15.25
N THR A 118 -2.33 -2.49 16.44
CA THR A 118 -2.41 -3.94 16.60
C THR A 118 -3.59 -4.40 15.74
N PRO A 119 -3.41 -5.32 14.79
CA PRO A 119 -4.51 -5.85 13.99
C PRO A 119 -5.60 -6.33 14.94
N ALA A 120 -6.82 -5.80 14.81
CA ALA A 120 -7.96 -6.40 15.48
C ALA A 120 -8.10 -7.82 14.92
N ALA A 121 -7.92 -8.83 15.78
CA ALA A 121 -8.20 -10.20 15.40
C ALA A 121 -9.63 -10.27 14.87
N ARG A 122 -9.83 -10.91 13.71
CA ARG A 122 -11.19 -11.14 13.18
C ARG A 122 -12.00 -11.84 14.27
N GLU A 123 -13.03 -11.16 14.79
CA GLU A 123 -14.02 -11.82 15.64
C GLU A 123 -14.83 -12.78 14.75
N ASN A 124 -14.87 -14.06 15.15
CA ASN A 124 -15.58 -15.14 14.47
C ASN A 124 -17.10 -14.96 14.49
#